data_AF-A0A2S0L5M2-F1
#
_entry.id   AF-A0A2S0L5M2-F1
#
_cell.length_a   1.000
_cell.length_b   1.000
_cell.length_c   1.000
_cell.angle_alpha   90.00
_cell.angle_beta   90.00
_cell.angle_gamma   90.00
#
_symmetry.space_group_name_H-M   'P 1'
#
loop_
_entity.id
_entity.type
_entity.pdbx_description
1 polymer ?
#
loop_
_entity_poly.entity_id
_entity_poly.type
_entity_poly.pdbx_seq_one_letter_code
_entity_poly.pdbx_strand_id
1 'polypeptide(L)'
;MKRISVTVDVNKVKSIIVNGLVQFDDDAAIDDIKLLNGSSSFDFSEYTAVTIEIIRPDGKAFVDCIGDHLTVEDAAQGFLTYKPVPEVTKLVGLYFVDISIYTNGKKMTTSRFTYNVSDGNIDNTEIEKEEYYPVLLALVKEVSTYKAAEEARERAEKLRASETAGIIAQANKILDNIQEKQGYLDDLYSAFVQIANEITGSNFDVTSLITASSLETRLKGIYPIKDGKDGIEEGQLGFDKSKGLLYIGGAEVKVLNKPEVAISGTEPEDKSLLWLDSVSGKVKYYAGGAWSEAKCFAVYK
;
A
#
# COMPACT_ATOMS: atom_id res chain seq x y z
N MET A 1 -23.22 -1.54 43.21
CA MET A 1 -23.17 -3.00 43.39
C MET A 1 -24.16 -3.50 44.43
N LYS A 2 -25.27 -4.11 44.00
CA LYS A 2 -26.15 -4.89 44.87
C LYS A 2 -25.58 -6.31 44.99
N ARG A 3 -25.43 -6.81 46.22
CA ARG A 3 -24.96 -8.17 46.46
C ARG A 3 -26.11 -9.09 46.81
N ILE A 4 -26.15 -10.23 46.15
CA ILE A 4 -27.11 -11.29 46.42
C ILE A 4 -26.36 -12.54 46.83
N SER A 5 -26.63 -13.01 48.04
CA SER A 5 -26.06 -14.25 48.57
C SER A 5 -27.09 -15.38 48.48
N VAL A 6 -26.67 -16.55 47.99
CA VAL A 6 -27.53 -17.73 47.77
C VAL A 6 -26.84 -18.96 48.35
N THR A 7 -27.55 -19.71 49.19
CA THR A 7 -27.01 -20.96 49.76
C THR A 7 -27.70 -22.16 49.14
N VAL A 8 -26.97 -22.97 48.36
CA VAL A 8 -27.50 -24.12 47.63
C VAL A 8 -27.06 -25.42 48.31
N ASP A 9 -28.00 -26.25 48.76
CA ASP A 9 -27.69 -27.60 49.25
C ASP A 9 -27.66 -28.56 48.05
N VAL A 10 -26.52 -29.18 47.79
CA VAL A 10 -26.30 -30.07 46.63
C VAL A 10 -27.17 -31.34 46.66
N ASN A 11 -27.71 -31.70 47.84
CA ASN A 11 -28.49 -32.92 48.04
C ASN A 11 -29.99 -32.68 48.27
N LYS A 12 -30.43 -31.42 48.34
CA LYS A 12 -31.85 -31.08 48.58
C LYS A 12 -32.39 -30.14 47.54
N VAL A 13 -33.44 -30.57 46.85
CA VAL A 13 -34.23 -29.70 45.98
C VAL A 13 -34.93 -28.65 46.83
N LYS A 14 -34.39 -27.43 46.85
CA LYS A 14 -35.03 -26.27 47.46
C LYS A 14 -35.04 -25.15 46.43
N SER A 15 -36.24 -24.80 45.96
CA SER A 15 -36.41 -23.59 45.16
C SER A 15 -36.18 -22.39 46.07
N ILE A 16 -35.02 -21.77 45.94
CA ILE A 16 -34.70 -20.50 46.57
C ILE A 16 -35.13 -19.44 45.58
N ILE A 17 -36.06 -18.57 45.96
CA ILE A 17 -36.42 -17.41 45.13
C ILE A 17 -35.60 -16.23 45.63
N VAL A 18 -34.69 -15.78 44.78
CA VAL A 18 -33.95 -14.56 44.97
C VAL A 18 -34.75 -13.40 44.40
N ASN A 19 -35.02 -12.38 45.23
CA ASN A 19 -35.60 -11.11 44.79
C ASN A 19 -34.51 -10.04 44.81
N GLY A 20 -34.48 -9.16 43.80
CA GLY A 20 -33.58 -8.00 43.81
C GLY A 20 -32.95 -7.64 42.47
N LEU A 21 -33.09 -8.51 41.46
CA LEU A 21 -32.66 -8.20 40.09
C LEU A 21 -33.74 -7.42 39.35
N VAL A 22 -33.27 -6.41 38.62
CA VAL A 22 -34.09 -5.53 37.79
C VAL A 22 -33.67 -5.75 36.33
N GLN A 23 -34.60 -5.53 35.40
CA GLN A 23 -34.29 -5.67 33.98
C GLN A 23 -33.09 -4.79 33.59
N PHE A 24 -32.15 -5.35 32.82
CA PHE A 24 -30.88 -4.71 32.42
C PHE A 24 -29.95 -4.25 33.54
N ASP A 25 -30.12 -4.72 34.78
CA ASP A 25 -29.18 -4.45 35.88
C ASP A 25 -27.85 -5.18 35.60
N ASP A 26 -26.82 -4.44 35.15
CA ASP A 26 -25.48 -4.93 34.80
C ASP A 26 -24.43 -4.69 35.91
N ASP A 27 -24.83 -3.99 36.98
CA ASP A 27 -24.05 -3.75 38.21
C ASP A 27 -24.56 -4.56 39.42
N ALA A 28 -25.60 -5.38 39.23
CA ALA A 28 -25.98 -6.42 40.18
C ALA A 28 -25.06 -7.63 40.03
N ALA A 29 -24.66 -8.22 41.14
CA ALA A 29 -23.91 -9.46 41.14
C ALA A 29 -24.55 -10.49 42.08
N ILE A 30 -24.63 -11.74 41.62
CA ILE A 30 -24.95 -12.89 42.47
C ILE A 30 -23.63 -13.28 43.12
N ASP A 31 -23.20 -12.44 44.05
CA ASP A 31 -21.82 -12.41 44.55
C ASP A 31 -21.47 -13.60 45.45
N ASP A 32 -22.42 -14.22 46.17
CA ASP A 32 -22.07 -15.24 47.17
C ASP A 32 -22.93 -16.50 47.02
N ILE A 33 -22.66 -17.32 46.01
CA ILE A 33 -23.24 -18.67 45.91
C ILE A 33 -22.42 -19.60 46.82
N LYS A 34 -23.03 -20.06 47.92
CA LYS A 34 -22.44 -21.04 48.82
C LYS A 34 -23.06 -22.42 48.60
N LEU A 35 -22.23 -23.38 48.22
CA LEU A 35 -22.62 -24.79 48.10
C LEU A 35 -22.47 -25.51 49.45
N LEU A 36 -23.51 -26.21 49.86
CA LEU A 36 -23.55 -27.02 51.07
C LEU A 36 -23.86 -28.48 50.73
N ASN A 37 -23.34 -29.39 51.55
CA ASN A 37 -23.84 -30.76 51.65
C ASN A 37 -24.52 -30.92 53.00
N GLY A 38 -25.84 -30.77 53.03
CA GLY A 38 -26.59 -30.69 54.27
C GLY A 38 -26.26 -29.42 55.06
N SER A 39 -25.56 -29.55 56.19
CA SER A 39 -25.17 -28.41 57.06
C SER A 39 -23.70 -28.01 56.94
N SER A 40 -22.91 -28.74 56.17
CA SER A 40 -21.47 -28.51 55.99
C SER A 40 -21.19 -27.86 54.64
N SER A 41 -20.11 -27.07 54.55
CA SER A 41 -19.58 -26.58 53.27
C SER A 41 -19.30 -27.77 52.32
N PHE A 42 -19.63 -27.60 51.04
CA PHE A 42 -19.34 -28.59 50.01
C PHE A 42 -17.97 -28.30 49.40
N ASP A 43 -16.99 -29.17 49.71
CA ASP A 43 -15.66 -29.10 49.10
C ASP A 43 -15.69 -29.71 47.70
N PHE A 44 -15.32 -28.90 46.71
CA PHE A 44 -15.18 -29.31 45.32
C PHE A 44 -13.79 -29.02 44.75
N SER A 45 -12.75 -28.94 45.59
CA SER A 45 -11.39 -28.51 45.21
C SER A 45 -10.76 -29.30 44.06
N GLU A 46 -11.19 -30.53 43.80
CA GLU A 46 -10.74 -31.35 42.65
C GLU A 46 -11.49 -31.05 41.34
N TYR A 47 -12.21 -29.92 41.25
CA TYR A 47 -12.95 -29.57 40.03
C TYR A 47 -12.01 -29.37 38.83
N THR A 48 -12.44 -29.87 37.68
CA THR A 48 -11.82 -29.60 36.38
C THR A 48 -12.58 -28.52 35.61
N ALA A 49 -13.87 -28.35 35.87
CA ALA A 49 -14.69 -27.28 35.31
C ALA A 49 -15.93 -27.04 36.19
N VAL A 50 -16.42 -25.81 36.19
CA VAL A 50 -17.73 -25.44 36.74
C VAL A 50 -18.50 -24.67 35.68
N THR A 51 -19.77 -25.02 35.49
CA THR A 51 -20.67 -24.32 34.56
C THR A 51 -21.94 -23.91 35.28
N ILE A 52 -22.51 -22.79 34.86
CA ILE A 52 -23.81 -22.30 35.31
C ILE A 52 -24.74 -22.25 34.10
N GLU A 53 -25.90 -22.89 34.22
CA GLU A 53 -26.96 -22.88 33.21
C GLU A 53 -28.15 -22.12 33.76
N ILE A 54 -28.60 -21.12 33.01
CA ILE A 54 -29.69 -20.22 33.35
C ILE A 54 -30.79 -20.38 32.31
N ILE A 55 -31.92 -20.97 32.72
CA ILE A 55 -33.11 -21.08 31.90
C ILE A 55 -33.95 -19.82 32.08
N ARG A 56 -34.16 -19.11 30.98
CA ARG A 56 -34.88 -17.85 30.91
C ARG A 56 -36.41 -18.04 30.90
N PRO A 57 -37.21 -17.00 31.15
CA PRO A 57 -38.67 -17.06 31.06
C PRO A 57 -39.21 -17.51 29.70
N ASP A 58 -38.47 -17.27 28.62
CA ASP A 58 -38.82 -17.72 27.25
C ASP A 58 -38.46 -19.19 26.98
N GLY A 59 -37.94 -19.90 27.98
CA GLY A 59 -37.53 -21.30 27.90
C GLY A 59 -36.15 -21.52 27.28
N LYS A 60 -35.44 -20.48 26.86
CA LYS A 60 -34.08 -20.62 26.31
C LYS A 60 -33.04 -20.67 27.43
N ALA A 61 -32.06 -21.57 27.30
CA ALA A 61 -30.92 -21.63 28.19
C ALA A 61 -29.83 -20.61 27.79
N PHE A 62 -29.17 -20.05 28.80
CA PHE A 62 -27.90 -19.38 28.73
C PHE A 62 -26.91 -20.20 29.55
N VAL A 63 -25.73 -20.49 28.99
CA VAL A 63 -24.73 -21.32 29.67
C VAL A 63 -23.43 -20.54 29.74
N ASP A 64 -22.84 -20.54 30.91
CA ASP A 64 -21.53 -19.92 31.16
C ASP A 64 -20.63 -20.88 31.94
N CYS A 65 -19.33 -20.66 31.86
CA CYS A 65 -18.30 -21.47 32.49
C CYS A 65 -17.30 -20.62 33.28
N ILE A 66 -16.51 -21.30 34.11
CA ILE A 66 -15.48 -20.63 34.89
C ILE A 66 -14.52 -19.83 33.99
N GLY A 67 -14.26 -18.57 34.37
CA GLY A 67 -13.29 -17.68 33.72
C GLY A 67 -13.90 -16.51 32.95
N ASP A 68 -15.20 -16.53 32.66
CA ASP A 68 -15.91 -15.39 32.06
C ASP A 68 -16.68 -14.62 33.15
N HIS A 69 -17.96 -14.95 33.37
CA HIS A 69 -18.76 -14.31 34.42
C HIS A 69 -19.00 -15.20 35.65
N LEU A 70 -18.51 -16.45 35.63
CA LEU A 70 -18.48 -17.35 36.78
C LEU A 70 -17.07 -17.45 37.34
N THR A 71 -16.92 -17.24 38.65
CA THR A 71 -15.66 -17.35 39.38
C THR A 71 -15.80 -18.31 40.56
N VAL A 72 -14.77 -19.11 40.79
CA VAL A 72 -14.63 -19.95 41.98
C VAL A 72 -13.78 -19.18 42.98
N GLU A 73 -14.37 -18.75 44.10
CA GLU A 73 -13.69 -17.95 45.12
C GLU A 73 -12.95 -18.84 46.12
N ASP A 74 -13.62 -19.89 46.62
CA ASP A 74 -13.03 -20.86 47.54
C ASP A 74 -13.72 -22.22 47.36
N ALA A 75 -13.07 -23.11 46.60
CA ALA A 75 -13.61 -24.43 46.30
C ALA A 75 -13.71 -25.35 47.53
N ALA A 76 -12.84 -25.17 48.54
CA ALA A 76 -12.85 -25.98 49.76
C ALA A 76 -14.01 -25.59 50.68
N GLN A 77 -14.40 -24.31 50.67
CA GLN A 77 -15.53 -23.79 51.43
C GLN A 77 -16.84 -23.70 50.64
N GLY A 78 -16.83 -24.06 49.37
CA GLY A 78 -18.02 -24.13 48.54
C GLY A 78 -18.45 -22.80 47.93
N PHE A 79 -17.57 -21.80 47.81
CA PHE A 79 -17.92 -20.45 47.36
C PHE A 79 -17.69 -20.24 45.86
N LEU A 80 -18.73 -19.71 45.22
CA LEU A 80 -18.77 -19.32 43.81
C LEU A 80 -19.39 -17.92 43.71
N THR A 81 -18.93 -17.15 42.73
CA THR A 81 -19.48 -15.84 42.39
C THR A 81 -19.93 -15.86 40.93
N TYR A 82 -21.13 -15.39 40.66
CA TYR A 82 -21.61 -15.19 39.29
C TYR A 82 -22.04 -13.74 39.08
N LYS A 83 -21.50 -13.12 38.04
CA LYS A 83 -21.89 -11.77 37.62
C LYS A 83 -22.91 -11.85 36.48
N PRO A 84 -24.20 -11.54 36.71
CA PRO A 84 -25.20 -11.48 35.65
C PRO A 84 -24.78 -10.56 34.50
N VAL A 85 -25.03 -11.02 33.28
CA VAL A 85 -24.95 -10.22 32.05
C VAL A 85 -26.34 -9.69 31.67
N PRO A 86 -26.43 -8.61 30.86
CA PRO A 86 -27.72 -8.06 30.44
C PRO A 86 -28.67 -9.09 29.82
N GLU A 87 -28.15 -10.11 29.12
CA GLU A 87 -28.98 -11.15 28.50
C GLU A 87 -29.71 -12.05 29.51
N VAL A 88 -29.16 -12.21 30.73
CA VAL A 88 -29.76 -13.02 31.81
C VAL A 88 -30.62 -12.21 32.78
N THR A 89 -30.73 -10.90 32.54
CA THR A 89 -31.69 -10.00 33.20
C THR A 89 -32.66 -9.34 32.21
N LYS A 90 -32.63 -9.75 30.93
CA LYS A 90 -33.36 -9.09 29.84
C LYS A 90 -34.88 -9.24 29.89
N LEU A 91 -35.41 -10.35 30.40
CA LEU A 91 -36.84 -10.63 30.43
C LEU A 91 -37.34 -10.50 31.85
N VAL A 92 -38.55 -9.98 32.02
CA VAL A 92 -39.21 -9.94 33.33
C VAL A 92 -39.76 -11.34 33.64
N GLY A 93 -39.56 -11.81 34.86
CA GLY A 93 -40.08 -13.08 35.34
C GLY A 93 -39.06 -14.00 36.01
N LEU A 94 -39.43 -15.28 36.11
CA LEU A 94 -38.65 -16.29 36.83
C LEU A 94 -37.59 -16.92 35.93
N TYR A 95 -36.36 -16.94 36.45
CA TYR A 95 -35.22 -17.63 35.88
C TYR A 95 -34.85 -18.82 36.76
N PHE A 96 -34.43 -19.90 36.13
CA PHE A 96 -33.98 -21.11 36.82
C PHE A 96 -32.50 -21.32 36.61
N VAL A 97 -31.77 -21.65 37.67
CA VAL A 97 -30.32 -21.74 37.64
C VAL A 97 -29.85 -23.10 38.15
N ASP A 98 -29.08 -23.78 37.31
CA ASP A 98 -28.42 -25.04 37.62
C ASP A 98 -26.90 -24.85 37.59
N ILE A 99 -26.19 -25.35 38.61
CA ILE A 99 -24.73 -25.35 38.63
C ILE A 99 -24.26 -26.77 38.41
N SER A 100 -23.31 -26.95 37.50
CA SER A 100 -22.68 -28.24 37.24
C SER A 100 -21.20 -28.19 37.54
N ILE A 101 -20.72 -29.15 38.33
CA ILE A 101 -19.32 -29.33 38.69
C ILE A 101 -18.81 -30.60 38.01
N TYR A 102 -17.67 -30.48 37.36
CA TYR A 102 -17.00 -31.57 36.67
C TYR A 102 -15.74 -31.94 37.43
N THR A 103 -15.56 -33.22 37.74
CA THR A 103 -14.38 -33.75 38.45
C THR A 103 -14.06 -35.14 37.93
N ASN A 104 -12.80 -35.41 37.55
CA ASN A 104 -12.33 -36.75 37.15
C ASN A 104 -13.24 -37.45 36.11
N GLY A 105 -13.74 -36.70 35.12
CA GLY A 105 -14.62 -37.21 34.06
C GLY A 105 -16.08 -37.45 34.47
N LYS A 106 -16.47 -37.06 35.69
CA LYS A 106 -17.85 -37.14 36.18
C LYS A 106 -18.46 -35.75 36.27
N LYS A 107 -19.77 -35.66 36.03
CA LYS A 107 -20.58 -34.45 36.20
C LYS A 107 -21.49 -34.62 37.42
N MET A 108 -21.51 -33.62 38.29
CA MET A 108 -22.51 -33.43 39.33
C MET A 108 -23.28 -32.15 39.04
N THR A 109 -24.61 -32.20 39.04
CA THR A 109 -25.45 -31.00 38.98
C THR A 109 -26.00 -30.74 40.38
N THR A 110 -25.83 -29.52 40.89
CA THR A 110 -26.38 -29.11 42.19
C THR A 110 -27.90 -29.02 42.13
N SER A 111 -28.54 -28.86 43.29
CA SER A 111 -29.93 -28.43 43.32
C SER A 111 -30.10 -27.07 42.65
N ARG A 112 -31.24 -26.90 41.99
CA ARG A 112 -31.63 -25.68 41.28
C ARG A 112 -32.02 -24.57 42.25
N PHE A 113 -31.60 -23.34 41.98
CA PHE A 113 -32.19 -22.14 42.58
C PHE A 113 -32.86 -21.27 41.52
N THR A 114 -33.66 -20.31 41.96
CA THR A 114 -34.42 -19.43 41.07
C THR A 114 -34.20 -17.97 41.45
N TYR A 115 -34.22 -17.08 40.47
CA TYR A 115 -34.29 -15.66 40.74
C TYR A 115 -35.42 -15.03 39.93
N ASN A 116 -36.03 -13.98 40.49
CA ASN A 116 -37.05 -13.22 39.81
C ASN A 116 -36.44 -11.88 39.34
N VAL A 117 -36.57 -11.60 38.05
CA VAL A 117 -36.26 -10.29 37.48
C VAL A 117 -37.53 -9.47 37.49
N SER A 118 -37.50 -8.38 38.25
CA SER A 118 -38.57 -7.39 38.27
C SER A 118 -38.48 -6.46 37.08
N ASP A 119 -39.64 -5.94 36.67
CA ASP A 119 -39.70 -4.90 35.66
C ASP A 119 -38.81 -3.72 36.08
N GLY A 120 -37.89 -3.34 35.21
CA GLY A 120 -37.19 -2.10 35.40
C GLY A 120 -38.19 -0.99 35.19
N ASN A 121 -38.12 0.06 36.00
CA ASN A 121 -38.77 1.33 35.65
C ASN A 121 -37.96 1.97 34.50
N ILE A 122 -37.82 1.22 33.41
CA ILE A 122 -37.12 1.57 32.20
C ILE A 122 -38.14 2.40 31.46
N ASP A 123 -37.90 3.70 31.45
CA ASP A 123 -38.58 4.57 30.54
C ASP A 123 -38.15 4.16 29.11
N ASN A 124 -38.95 3.28 28.50
CA ASN A 124 -38.80 2.82 27.13
C ASN A 124 -39.27 3.90 26.13
N THR A 125 -39.54 5.12 26.58
CA THR A 125 -39.54 6.24 25.63
C THR A 125 -38.12 6.36 25.08
N GLU A 126 -37.99 6.36 23.75
CA GLU A 126 -36.75 6.81 23.13
C GLU A 126 -36.34 8.12 23.80
N ILE A 127 -35.07 8.25 24.18
CA ILE A 127 -34.54 9.49 24.73
C ILE A 127 -34.66 10.56 23.64
N GLU A 128 -35.80 11.25 23.57
CA GLU A 128 -36.04 12.28 22.57
C GLU A 128 -35.27 13.57 22.92
N LYS A 129 -34.98 13.78 24.22
CA LYS A 129 -34.28 14.96 24.75
C LYS A 129 -33.50 14.67 26.02
N GLU A 130 -32.28 14.18 25.87
CA GLU A 130 -31.17 14.69 26.69
C GLU A 130 -30.46 15.73 25.84
N GLU A 131 -30.21 16.91 26.41
CA GLU A 131 -29.68 18.10 25.71
C GLU A 131 -28.41 17.83 24.87
N TYR A 132 -27.72 16.72 25.13
CA TYR A 132 -26.50 16.29 24.48
C TYR A 132 -26.65 15.09 23.52
N TYR A 133 -27.80 14.41 23.47
CA TYR A 133 -27.98 13.21 22.65
C TYR A 133 -27.98 13.51 21.14
N PRO A 134 -28.67 14.54 20.61
CA PRO A 134 -28.54 14.93 19.21
C PRO A 134 -27.12 15.37 18.83
N VAL A 135 -26.40 15.98 19.78
CA VAL A 135 -24.99 16.38 19.61
C VAL A 135 -24.10 15.14 19.53
N LEU A 136 -24.31 14.15 20.39
CA LEU A 136 -23.59 12.88 20.36
C LEU A 136 -23.87 12.10 19.07
N LEU A 137 -25.12 12.07 18.61
CA LEU A 137 -25.50 11.43 17.34
C LEU A 137 -24.85 12.14 16.14
N ALA A 138 -24.79 13.48 16.16
CA ALA A 138 -24.11 14.27 15.15
C ALA A 138 -22.59 14.01 15.15
N LEU A 139 -21.97 13.95 16.33
CA LEU A 139 -20.54 13.62 16.49
C LEU A 139 -20.22 12.20 15.99
N VAL A 140 -21.06 11.21 16.33
CA VAL A 140 -20.88 9.83 15.84
C VAL A 140 -20.99 9.78 14.31
N LYS A 141 -21.94 10.52 13.74
CA LYS A 141 -22.09 10.63 12.29
C LYS A 141 -20.85 11.27 11.66
N GLU A 142 -20.36 12.40 12.19
CA GLU A 142 -19.14 13.04 11.71
C GLU A 142 -17.92 12.11 11.82
N VAL A 143 -17.72 11.45 12.95
CA VAL A 143 -16.61 10.50 13.15
C VAL A 143 -16.68 9.35 12.15
N SER A 144 -17.88 8.81 11.85
CA SER A 144 -18.03 7.78 10.82
C SER A 144 -17.67 8.28 9.41
N THR A 145 -18.00 9.54 9.08
CA THR A 145 -17.60 10.14 7.80
C THR A 145 -16.09 10.38 7.72
N TYR A 146 -15.45 10.80 8.81
CA TYR A 146 -14.01 10.95 8.87
C TYR A 146 -13.27 9.62 8.74
N LYS A 147 -13.79 8.56 9.36
CA LYS A 147 -13.23 7.21 9.20
C LYS A 147 -13.25 6.75 7.74
N ALA A 148 -14.37 6.93 7.05
CA ALA A 148 -14.48 6.58 5.63
C ALA A 148 -13.56 7.42 4.74
N ALA A 149 -13.41 8.71 5.05
CA ALA A 149 -12.48 9.60 4.35
C ALA A 149 -11.01 9.21 4.58
N GLU A 150 -10.65 8.80 5.80
CA GLU A 150 -9.30 8.37 6.12
C GLU A 150 -8.94 7.03 5.45
N GLU A 151 -9.87 6.07 5.43
CA GLU A 151 -9.70 4.81 4.70
C GLU A 151 -9.55 5.03 3.18
N ALA A 152 -10.19 6.07 2.62
CA ALA A 152 -10.00 6.48 1.23
C ALA A 152 -8.63 7.13 1.00
N ARG A 153 -8.17 7.98 1.93
CA ARG A 153 -6.83 8.59 1.90
C ARG A 153 -5.73 7.54 1.96
N GLU A 154 -5.84 6.58 2.87
CA GLU A 154 -4.89 5.47 2.99
C GLU A 154 -4.81 4.61 1.72
N ARG A 155 -5.96 4.31 1.10
CA ARG A 155 -6.00 3.59 -0.19
C ARG A 155 -5.34 4.38 -1.31
N ALA A 156 -5.60 5.68 -1.39
CA ALA A 156 -4.97 6.55 -2.37
C ALA A 156 -3.44 6.63 -2.17
N GLU A 157 -2.98 6.67 -0.91
CA GLU A 157 -1.55 6.69 -0.59
C GLU A 157 -0.85 5.38 -0.95
N LYS A 158 -1.48 4.23 -0.65
CA LYS A 158 -0.97 2.91 -1.07
C LYS A 158 -0.87 2.79 -2.60
N LEU A 159 -1.85 3.35 -3.33
CA LEU A 159 -1.82 3.36 -4.79
C LEU A 159 -0.67 4.23 -5.31
N ARG A 160 -0.49 5.45 -4.80
CA ARG A 160 0.63 6.33 -5.17
C ARG A 160 1.99 5.71 -4.87
N ALA A 161 2.15 5.01 -3.74
CA ALA A 161 3.37 4.28 -3.42
C ALA A 161 3.65 3.16 -4.44
N SER A 162 2.61 2.42 -4.86
CA SER A 162 2.72 1.38 -5.90
C SER A 162 3.11 1.96 -7.27
N GLU A 163 2.50 3.07 -7.69
CA GLU A 163 2.86 3.77 -8.92
C GLU A 163 4.31 4.27 -8.89
N THR A 164 4.74 4.84 -7.75
CA THR A 164 6.13 5.29 -7.55
C THR A 164 7.12 4.13 -7.67
N ALA A 165 6.80 2.96 -7.10
CA ALA A 165 7.61 1.76 -7.26
C ALA A 165 7.69 1.31 -8.73
N GLY A 166 6.59 1.40 -9.47
CA GLY A 166 6.55 1.13 -10.91
C GLY A 166 7.44 2.08 -11.73
N ILE A 167 7.41 3.38 -11.42
CA ILE A 167 8.28 4.39 -12.06
C ILE A 167 9.75 4.10 -11.75
N ILE A 168 10.11 3.77 -10.50
CA ILE A 168 11.48 3.42 -10.11
C ILE A 168 11.96 2.17 -10.88
N ALA A 169 11.12 1.14 -11.01
CA ALA A 169 11.45 -0.06 -11.77
C ALA A 169 11.69 0.24 -13.26
N GLN A 170 10.92 1.14 -13.87
CA GLN A 170 11.14 1.58 -15.23
C GLN A 170 12.42 2.40 -15.38
N ALA A 171 12.70 3.32 -14.44
CA ALA A 171 13.93 4.11 -14.43
C ALA A 171 15.17 3.22 -14.34
N ASN A 172 15.15 2.19 -13.49
CA ASN A 172 16.25 1.22 -13.38
C ASN A 172 16.47 0.45 -14.69
N LYS A 173 15.41 -0.01 -15.37
CA LYS A 173 15.54 -0.65 -16.69
C LYS A 173 16.19 0.27 -17.74
N ILE A 174 15.86 1.56 -17.71
CA ILE A 174 16.48 2.55 -18.61
C ILE A 174 17.96 2.72 -18.27
N LEU A 175 18.29 2.79 -16.98
CA LEU A 175 19.68 2.89 -16.52
C LEU A 175 20.50 1.67 -16.95
N ASP A 176 19.97 0.46 -16.78
CA ASP A 176 20.63 -0.79 -17.19
C ASP A 176 20.91 -0.78 -18.71
N ASN A 177 19.92 -0.39 -19.52
CA ASN A 177 20.09 -0.27 -20.98
C ASN A 177 21.15 0.77 -21.38
N ILE A 178 21.27 1.88 -20.63
CA ILE A 178 22.31 2.89 -20.88
C ILE A 178 23.69 2.31 -20.57
N GLN A 179 23.82 1.61 -19.45
CA GLN A 179 25.08 0.98 -19.05
C GLN A 179 25.52 -0.11 -20.04
N GLU A 180 24.60 -0.94 -20.51
CA GLU A 180 24.87 -1.94 -21.56
C GLU A 180 25.41 -1.27 -22.85
N LYS A 181 24.78 -0.18 -23.28
CA LYS A 181 25.21 0.57 -24.46
C LYS A 181 26.56 1.27 -24.29
N GLN A 182 26.88 1.72 -23.08
CA GLN A 182 28.21 2.24 -22.77
C GLN A 182 29.27 1.14 -22.92
N GLY A 183 29.00 -0.08 -22.45
CA GLY A 183 29.89 -1.22 -22.66
C GLY A 183 30.18 -1.50 -24.14
N TYR A 184 29.15 -1.50 -24.99
CA TYR A 184 29.36 -1.65 -26.45
C TYR A 184 30.23 -0.54 -27.07
N LEU A 185 30.10 0.70 -26.56
CA LEU A 185 30.94 1.81 -27.01
C LEU A 185 32.40 1.65 -26.57
N ASP A 186 32.63 1.18 -25.34
CA ASP A 186 33.97 0.92 -24.82
C ASP A 186 34.66 -0.23 -25.57
N ASP A 187 33.90 -1.28 -25.92
CA ASP A 187 34.38 -2.39 -26.76
C ASP A 187 34.75 -1.91 -28.17
N LEU A 188 33.89 -1.10 -28.79
CA LEU A 188 34.15 -0.48 -30.10
C LEU A 188 35.38 0.43 -30.06
N TYR A 189 35.53 1.22 -29.00
CA TYR A 189 36.69 2.08 -28.80
C TYR A 189 37.97 1.23 -28.70
N SER A 190 37.93 0.16 -27.90
CA SER A 190 39.07 -0.75 -27.73
C SER A 190 39.47 -1.44 -29.04
N ALA A 191 38.48 -1.93 -29.81
CA ALA A 191 38.72 -2.53 -31.11
C ALA A 191 39.33 -1.53 -32.11
N PHE A 192 38.85 -0.27 -32.12
CA PHE A 192 39.41 0.78 -32.96
C PHE A 192 40.87 1.09 -32.61
N VAL A 193 41.19 1.24 -31.31
CA VAL A 193 42.56 1.46 -30.83
C VAL A 193 43.47 0.32 -31.30
N GLN A 194 43.02 -0.93 -31.18
CA GLN A 194 43.79 -2.10 -31.59
C GLN A 194 44.08 -2.10 -33.11
N ILE A 195 43.06 -1.90 -33.94
CA ILE A 195 43.23 -1.82 -35.40
C ILE A 195 44.19 -0.70 -35.79
N ALA A 196 44.07 0.47 -35.15
CA ALA A 196 44.94 1.61 -35.44
C ALA A 196 46.41 1.36 -35.04
N ASN A 197 46.65 0.68 -33.92
CA ASN A 197 47.98 0.22 -33.51
C ASN A 197 48.58 -0.76 -34.53
N GLU A 198 47.77 -1.71 -35.03
CA GLU A 198 48.21 -2.70 -36.03
C GLU A 198 48.58 -2.04 -37.37
N ILE A 199 47.85 -1.01 -37.81
CA ILE A 199 48.13 -0.28 -39.06
C ILE A 199 49.39 0.60 -38.93
N THR A 200 49.58 1.26 -37.78
CA THR A 200 50.61 2.31 -37.62
C THR A 200 51.93 1.80 -37.05
N GLY A 201 52.01 0.56 -36.58
CA GLY A 201 53.25 -0.07 -36.08
C GLY A 201 53.84 0.58 -34.82
N SER A 202 53.07 1.42 -34.13
CA SER A 202 53.45 2.13 -32.90
C SER A 202 52.23 2.23 -31.97
N ASN A 203 52.44 2.55 -30.68
CA ASN A 203 51.34 2.82 -29.75
C ASN A 203 50.59 4.08 -30.21
N PHE A 204 49.58 3.88 -31.04
CA PHE A 204 48.65 4.88 -31.50
C PHE A 204 47.81 5.35 -30.31
N ASP A 205 48.20 6.50 -29.77
CA ASP A 205 47.51 7.15 -28.66
C ASP A 205 46.21 7.80 -29.17
N VAL A 206 45.09 7.12 -28.99
CA VAL A 206 43.77 7.67 -29.37
C VAL A 206 43.37 8.88 -28.52
N THR A 207 43.98 9.10 -27.35
CA THR A 207 43.79 10.37 -26.61
C THR A 207 44.44 11.55 -27.32
N SER A 208 45.42 11.32 -28.20
CA SER A 208 45.95 12.36 -29.09
C SER A 208 45.03 12.68 -30.28
N LEU A 209 44.19 11.73 -30.73
CA LEU A 209 43.09 12.00 -31.66
C LEU A 209 41.93 12.73 -31.00
N ILE A 210 41.77 12.55 -29.68
CA ILE A 210 40.77 13.19 -28.83
C ILE A 210 41.44 14.24 -27.95
N THR A 211 42.23 15.14 -28.55
CA THR A 211 42.39 16.44 -27.90
C THR A 211 41.02 17.11 -27.86
N ALA A 212 40.59 17.66 -26.72
CA ALA A 212 39.30 18.34 -26.60
C ALA A 212 39.05 19.37 -27.73
N SER A 213 40.11 19.93 -28.32
CA SER A 213 40.06 20.79 -29.51
C SER A 213 39.59 20.09 -30.79
N SER A 214 39.94 18.82 -31.05
CA SER A 214 39.53 18.09 -32.26
C SER A 214 38.08 17.59 -32.17
N LEU A 215 37.62 17.19 -30.97
CA LEU A 215 36.21 16.85 -30.75
C LEU A 215 35.33 18.11 -30.69
N GLU A 216 35.76 19.21 -30.06
CA GLU A 216 35.05 20.50 -30.14
C GLU A 216 34.99 21.01 -31.57
N THR A 217 36.05 20.86 -32.38
CA THR A 217 36.00 21.33 -33.79
C THR A 217 35.11 20.44 -34.66
N ARG A 218 34.99 19.14 -34.35
CA ARG A 218 34.09 18.20 -35.07
C ARG A 218 32.63 18.24 -34.56
N LEU A 219 32.40 18.60 -33.30
CA LEU A 219 31.07 18.74 -32.67
C LEU A 219 30.54 20.17 -32.64
N LYS A 220 31.38 21.20 -32.89
CA LYS A 220 30.96 22.60 -33.19
C LYS A 220 30.09 22.72 -34.44
N GLY A 221 29.72 21.61 -35.05
CA GLY A 221 28.92 21.58 -36.25
C GLY A 221 27.50 21.03 -36.10
N ILE A 222 27.19 20.34 -35.01
CA ILE A 222 25.85 19.79 -34.80
C ILE A 222 25.11 20.72 -33.85
N TYR A 223 24.72 21.89 -34.37
CA TYR A 223 23.80 22.75 -33.64
C TYR A 223 22.37 22.26 -33.87
N PRO A 224 21.56 22.08 -32.82
CA PRO A 224 20.12 22.00 -32.98
C PRO A 224 19.63 23.37 -33.44
N ILE A 225 19.50 23.55 -34.75
CA ILE A 225 18.87 24.75 -35.32
C ILE A 225 17.35 24.55 -35.20
N LYS A 226 16.64 25.64 -34.95
CA LYS A 226 15.17 25.65 -34.79
C LYS A 226 14.53 25.49 -36.18
N ASP A 227 13.52 24.64 -36.30
CA ASP A 227 12.79 24.27 -37.52
C ASP A 227 12.98 25.14 -38.79
N GLY A 228 13.50 24.51 -39.85
CA GLY A 228 13.45 25.05 -41.21
C GLY A 228 14.68 25.85 -41.65
N LYS A 229 14.47 26.85 -42.50
CA LYS A 229 15.51 27.69 -43.12
C LYS A 229 16.14 28.70 -42.15
N ASP A 230 15.52 28.92 -41.00
CA ASP A 230 15.85 30.02 -40.09
C ASP A 230 17.00 29.61 -39.16
N GLY A 231 18.13 30.32 -39.26
CA GLY A 231 19.30 30.11 -38.39
C GLY A 231 20.45 29.29 -38.99
N ILE A 232 20.42 29.00 -40.30
CA ILE A 232 21.55 28.38 -41.00
C ILE A 232 22.54 29.46 -41.45
N GLU A 233 23.76 29.42 -40.92
CA GLU A 233 24.81 30.39 -41.27
C GLU A 233 25.54 30.02 -42.57
N GLU A 234 26.24 30.99 -43.18
CA GLU A 234 27.04 30.77 -44.37
C GLU A 234 28.10 29.66 -44.19
N GLY A 235 28.02 28.62 -45.01
CA GLY A 235 28.89 27.46 -44.94
C GLY A 235 28.32 26.26 -44.18
N GLN A 236 27.11 26.36 -43.63
CA GLN A 236 26.46 25.27 -42.89
C GLN A 236 25.50 24.45 -43.77
N LEU A 237 25.40 23.16 -43.51
CA LEU A 237 24.41 22.25 -44.11
C LEU A 237 23.36 21.86 -43.07
N GLY A 238 22.08 21.94 -43.41
CA GLY A 238 20.96 21.51 -42.56
C GLY A 238 20.07 20.50 -43.27
N PHE A 239 19.79 19.34 -42.67
CA PHE A 239 18.94 18.31 -43.29
C PHE A 239 17.60 18.13 -42.55
N ASP A 240 16.49 18.43 -43.22
CA ASP A 240 15.13 18.18 -42.75
C ASP A 240 14.71 16.77 -43.15
N LYS A 241 14.79 15.85 -42.19
CA LYS A 241 14.47 14.44 -42.37
C LYS A 241 12.99 14.22 -42.72
N SER A 242 12.09 15.06 -42.20
CA SER A 242 10.64 14.91 -42.41
C SER A 242 10.24 15.22 -43.86
N LYS A 243 10.96 16.13 -44.52
CA LYS A 243 10.69 16.55 -45.91
C LYS A 243 11.71 16.04 -46.92
N GLY A 244 12.83 15.48 -46.47
CA GLY A 244 13.94 15.07 -47.33
C GLY A 244 14.65 16.24 -48.02
N LEU A 245 14.66 17.42 -47.38
CA LEU A 245 15.24 18.65 -47.91
C LEU A 245 16.59 18.92 -47.25
N LEU A 246 17.58 19.31 -48.04
CA LEU A 246 18.85 19.84 -47.56
C LEU A 246 18.90 21.35 -47.80
N TYR A 247 19.23 22.10 -46.75
CA TYR A 247 19.43 23.53 -46.79
C TYR A 247 20.93 23.82 -46.71
N ILE A 248 21.39 24.79 -47.50
CA ILE A 248 22.77 25.23 -47.58
C ILE A 248 22.79 26.72 -47.23
N GLY A 249 23.48 27.07 -46.15
CA GLY A 249 23.61 28.45 -45.71
C GLY A 249 24.53 29.26 -46.60
N GLY A 250 24.06 30.44 -47.00
CA GLY A 250 24.77 31.45 -47.78
C GLY A 250 24.05 32.79 -47.63
N ALA A 251 24.45 33.81 -48.41
CA ALA A 251 23.73 35.09 -48.47
C ALA A 251 22.22 34.90 -48.79
N GLU A 252 21.90 33.85 -49.55
CA GLU A 252 20.57 33.26 -49.66
C GLU A 252 20.66 31.76 -49.33
N VAL A 253 19.70 31.23 -48.58
CA VAL A 253 19.65 29.79 -48.25
C VAL A 253 19.22 29.01 -49.49
N LYS A 254 20.11 28.15 -49.99
CA LYS A 254 19.81 27.25 -51.11
C LYS A 254 19.18 25.96 -50.58
N VAL A 255 18.11 25.49 -51.23
CA VAL A 255 17.39 24.27 -50.85
C VAL A 255 17.56 23.22 -51.95
N LEU A 256 18.05 22.04 -51.58
CA LEU A 256 18.12 20.87 -52.43
C LEU A 256 17.06 19.85 -51.99
N ASN A 257 16.32 19.32 -52.95
CA ASN A 257 15.34 18.28 -52.71
C ASN A 257 15.98 16.92 -52.98
N LYS A 258 16.17 16.11 -51.93
CA LYS A 258 16.84 14.80 -52.00
C LYS A 258 18.16 14.84 -52.77
N PRO A 259 19.15 15.63 -52.34
CA PRO A 259 20.42 15.70 -53.03
C PRO A 259 21.09 14.33 -53.05
N GLU A 260 21.50 13.89 -54.22
CA GLU A 260 22.37 12.75 -54.38
C GLU A 260 23.81 13.13 -53.97
N VAL A 261 24.58 12.12 -53.55
CA VAL A 261 25.97 12.29 -53.11
C VAL A 261 26.89 11.63 -54.12
N ALA A 262 27.75 12.41 -54.75
CA ALA A 262 28.84 11.91 -55.58
C ALA A 262 30.10 11.70 -54.72
N ILE A 263 30.72 10.52 -54.83
CA ILE A 263 31.99 10.21 -54.17
C ILE A 263 33.07 10.19 -55.25
N SER A 264 34.03 11.11 -55.19
CA SER A 264 35.08 11.24 -56.21
C SER A 264 36.30 11.99 -55.65
N GLY A 265 37.49 11.74 -56.20
CA GLY A 265 38.70 12.51 -55.90
C GLY A 265 38.86 13.78 -56.75
N THR A 266 37.98 13.97 -57.75
CA THR A 266 37.93 15.16 -58.61
C THR A 266 36.56 15.81 -58.53
N GLU A 267 36.51 17.12 -58.81
CA GLU A 267 35.27 17.90 -58.79
C GLU A 267 34.21 17.29 -59.73
N PRO A 268 32.99 17.03 -59.23
CA PRO A 268 31.89 16.58 -60.07
C PRO A 268 31.44 17.67 -61.06
N GLU A 269 31.05 17.25 -62.26
CA GLU A 269 30.46 18.15 -63.26
C GLU A 269 29.06 18.62 -62.83
N ASP A 270 28.30 17.74 -62.17
CA ASP A 270 26.96 18.05 -61.67
C ASP A 270 27.02 18.86 -60.37
N LYS A 271 26.69 20.14 -60.51
CA LYS A 271 26.69 21.16 -59.45
C LYS A 271 25.45 21.12 -58.56
N SER A 272 24.50 20.21 -58.82
CA SER A 272 23.32 20.00 -57.99
C SER A 272 23.53 18.99 -56.85
N LEU A 273 24.64 18.25 -56.90
CA LEU A 273 24.98 17.19 -55.96
C LEU A 273 25.74 17.70 -54.73
N LEU A 274 25.73 16.88 -53.68
CA LEU A 274 26.77 16.94 -52.65
C LEU A 274 27.98 16.14 -53.12
N TRP A 275 29.17 16.66 -52.90
CA TRP A 275 30.42 15.99 -53.22
C TRP A 275 31.10 15.51 -51.95
N LEU A 276 31.29 14.21 -51.79
CA LEU A 276 32.23 13.64 -50.84
C LEU A 276 33.58 13.49 -51.54
N ASP A 277 34.48 14.43 -51.25
CA ASP A 277 35.83 14.42 -51.80
C ASP A 277 36.63 13.28 -51.18
N SER A 278 36.90 12.24 -51.96
CA SER A 278 37.60 11.05 -51.49
C SER A 278 39.09 11.29 -51.18
N VAL A 279 39.66 12.41 -51.61
CA VAL A 279 41.05 12.79 -51.32
C VAL A 279 41.13 13.52 -49.98
N SER A 280 40.22 14.46 -49.71
CA SER A 280 40.22 15.22 -48.45
C SER A 280 39.33 14.63 -47.34
N GLY A 281 38.42 13.71 -47.69
CA GLY A 281 37.43 13.15 -46.79
C GLY A 281 36.33 14.15 -46.37
N LYS A 282 36.23 15.30 -47.05
CA LYS A 282 35.30 16.38 -46.69
C LYS A 282 34.09 16.42 -47.61
N VAL A 283 32.96 16.85 -47.06
CA VAL A 283 31.76 17.14 -47.85
C VAL A 283 31.82 18.56 -48.39
N LYS A 284 31.57 18.72 -49.69
CA LYS A 284 31.56 19.97 -50.42
C LYS A 284 30.23 20.17 -51.14
N TYR A 285 29.86 21.42 -51.35
CA TYR A 285 28.67 21.82 -52.09
C TYR A 285 29.01 22.94 -53.07
N TYR A 286 28.28 23.01 -54.19
CA TYR A 286 28.52 24.06 -55.18
C TYR A 286 27.74 25.34 -54.86
N ALA A 287 28.47 26.42 -54.60
CA ALA A 287 27.93 27.74 -54.30
C ALA A 287 28.80 28.85 -54.90
N GLY A 288 28.16 29.92 -55.40
CA GLY A 288 28.87 31.12 -55.85
C GLY A 288 29.86 30.91 -57.00
N GLY A 289 29.75 29.81 -57.76
CA GLY A 289 30.66 29.49 -58.85
C GLY A 289 31.80 28.52 -58.51
N ALA A 290 31.92 28.08 -57.25
CA ALA A 290 32.96 27.15 -56.81
C ALA A 290 32.42 26.07 -55.86
N TRP A 291 33.17 24.97 -55.73
CA TRP A 291 32.93 23.97 -54.68
C TRP A 291 33.47 24.50 -53.35
N SER A 292 32.57 24.64 -52.38
CA SER A 292 32.88 25.11 -51.04
C SER A 292 32.80 23.97 -50.04
N GLU A 293 33.74 23.93 -49.09
CA GLU A 293 33.71 22.96 -47.99
C GLU A 293 32.57 23.27 -47.02
N ALA A 294 31.83 22.24 -46.62
CA ALA A 294 30.85 22.36 -45.56
C ALA A 294 31.57 22.49 -44.21
N LYS A 295 31.29 23.57 -43.49
CA LYS A 295 31.86 23.79 -42.14
C LYS A 295 31.25 22.82 -41.13
N CYS A 296 29.99 22.44 -41.32
CA CYS A 296 29.26 21.56 -40.42
C CYS A 296 27.94 20.99 -40.97
N PHE A 297 27.41 19.97 -40.28
CA PHE A 297 26.12 19.33 -40.55
C PHE A 297 25.18 19.42 -39.34
N ALA A 298 24.02 20.06 -39.52
CA ALA A 298 22.90 20.02 -38.59
C ALA A 298 21.83 19.03 -39.08
N VAL A 299 21.28 18.21 -38.17
CA VAL A 299 20.21 17.25 -38.47
C VAL A 299 18.95 17.66 -37.71
N TYR A 300 17.87 17.92 -38.44
CA TYR A 300 16.56 18.18 -37.85
C TYR A 300 15.81 16.85 -37.64
N LYS A 301 15.04 16.76 -36.55
CA LYS A 301 14.11 15.64 -36.30
C LYS A 301 12.77 15.92 -36.95
#